data_AF-A0AAQ1HMN7-F1
#
_entry.id   AF-A0AAQ1HMN7-F1
#
_cell.length_a   1.000
_cell.length_b   1.000
_cell.length_c   1.000
_cell.angle_alpha   90.00
_cell.angle_beta   90.00
_cell.angle_gamma   90.00
#
_symmetry.space_group_name_H-M   'P 1'
#
loop_
_entity.id
_entity.type
_entity.pdbx_description
1 polymer ?
#
loop_
_entity_poly.entity_id
_entity_poly.type
_entity_poly.pdbx_seq_one_letter_code
_entity_poly.pdbx_strand_id
1 'polypeptide(L)'
;MAVVLHHKVVASLPAELEPNSIYFVRRGAGYDQFVTNASGLVVAYPMNLSVPELAVVLADGQLARMPLDARGEIPIQLADGSLSSVPAIGGPYG
;
A
#
# COMPACT_ATOMS: atom_id res chain seq x y z
N MET A 1 -5.31 18.17 24.90
CA MET A 1 -4.25 17.84 23.93
C MET A 1 -4.00 16.34 24.01
N ALA A 2 -4.11 15.60 22.91
CA ALA A 2 -3.81 14.16 22.91
C ALA A 2 -2.34 13.95 22.57
N VAL A 3 -1.65 13.07 23.31
CA VAL A 3 -0.25 12.68 23.05
C VAL A 3 -0.27 11.37 22.28
N VAL A 4 0.50 11.30 21.21
CA VAL A 4 0.70 10.08 20.41
C VAL A 4 2.16 9.69 20.49
N LEU A 5 2.42 8.41 20.81
CA LEU A 5 3.77 7.87 20.90
C LEU A 5 4.20 7.22 19.59
N HIS A 6 5.45 7.44 19.18
CA HIS A 6 6.01 6.91 17.94
C HIS A 6 7.12 5.91 18.27
N HIS A 7 6.94 4.64 17.92
CA HIS A 7 7.98 3.63 18.07
C HIS A 7 8.71 3.45 16.75
N LYS A 8 10.04 3.56 16.76
CA LYS A 8 10.90 3.33 15.60
C LYS A 8 10.60 1.97 14.94
N VAL A 9 11.06 1.81 13.71
CA VAL A 9 10.96 0.56 12.96
C VAL A 9 11.45 -0.63 13.80
N VAL A 10 10.52 -1.47 14.27
CA VAL A 10 10.78 -2.70 15.05
C VAL A 10 10.78 -3.92 14.12
N ALA A 11 11.50 -4.97 14.50
CA ALA A 11 11.57 -6.20 13.72
C ALA A 11 10.24 -6.98 13.72
N SER A 12 9.46 -6.85 14.79
CA SER A 12 8.16 -7.46 14.98
C SER A 12 7.31 -6.62 15.92
N LEU A 13 5.99 -6.78 15.85
CA LEU A 13 5.08 -6.12 16.79
C LEU A 13 5.32 -6.69 18.22
N PRO A 14 5.40 -5.84 19.26
CA PRO A 14 5.51 -6.31 20.64
C PRO A 14 4.30 -7.14 21.09
N ALA A 15 4.52 -8.04 22.07
CA ALA A 15 3.43 -8.83 22.65
C ALA A 15 2.43 -7.97 23.45
N GLU A 16 2.95 -6.95 24.14
CA GLU A 16 2.14 -5.96 24.84
C GLU A 16 2.24 -4.62 24.12
N LEU A 17 1.09 -4.01 23.84
CA LEU A 17 0.99 -2.79 23.09
C LEU A 17 0.70 -1.61 24.00
N GLU A 18 1.45 -0.54 23.81
CA GLU A 18 1.28 0.69 24.55
C GLU A 18 0.05 1.44 24.00
N PRO A 19 -0.84 1.95 24.85
CA PRO A 19 -1.96 2.77 24.41
C PRO A 19 -1.53 4.01 23.62
N ASN A 20 -2.37 4.46 22.69
CA ASN A 20 -2.17 5.71 21.92
C ASN A 20 -0.82 5.78 21.18
N SER A 21 -0.42 4.66 20.56
CA SER A 21 0.91 4.48 19.98
C SER A 21 0.85 4.10 18.50
N ILE A 22 1.89 4.48 17.77
CA ILE A 22 2.14 4.10 16.38
C ILE A 22 3.39 3.21 16.33
N TYR A 23 3.24 2.00 15.81
CA TYR A 23 4.33 1.06 15.56
C TYR A 23 4.61 0.95 14.06
N PHE A 24 5.87 1.15 13.68
CA PHE A 24 6.35 0.82 12.34
C PHE A 24 7.06 -0.55 12.41
N VAL A 25 6.57 -1.57 11.71
CA VAL A 25 7.10 -2.95 11.80
C VAL A 25 7.71 -3.35 10.46
N ARG A 26 8.99 -3.77 10.43
CA ARG A 26 9.64 -4.17 9.17
C ARG A 26 8.91 -5.31 8.48
N ARG A 27 8.68 -5.15 7.17
CA ARG A 27 8.10 -6.18 6.31
C ARG A 27 8.71 -6.09 4.91
N GLY A 28 9.48 -7.11 4.54
CA GLY A 28 10.22 -7.13 3.27
C GLY A 28 11.15 -5.93 3.13
N ALA A 29 10.97 -5.16 2.05
CA ALA A 29 11.72 -3.93 1.78
C ALA A 29 11.13 -2.66 2.46
N GLY A 30 9.97 -2.77 3.14
CA GLY A 30 9.25 -1.65 3.75
C GLY A 30 8.87 -1.90 5.21
N TYR A 31 7.78 -1.27 5.65
CA TYR A 31 7.18 -1.48 6.97
C TYR A 31 5.66 -1.41 6.90
N ASP A 32 5.00 -2.15 7.80
CA ASP A 32 3.57 -2.02 8.07
C ASP A 32 3.38 -1.08 9.28
N GLN A 33 2.33 -0.27 9.27
CA GLN A 33 2.01 0.65 10.37
C GLN A 33 0.83 0.10 11.20
N PHE A 34 1.00 0.05 12.52
CA PHE A 34 -0.04 -0.32 13.48
C PHE A 34 -0.33 0.84 14.41
N VAL A 35 -1.61 1.09 14.68
CA VAL A 35 -2.05 2.16 15.58
C VAL A 35 -2.86 1.55 16.70
N THR A 36 -2.61 1.98 17.94
CA THR A 36 -3.33 1.51 19.13
C THR A 36 -4.22 2.59 19.70
N ASN A 37 -5.39 2.18 20.21
CA ASN A 37 -6.29 3.09 20.92
C ASN A 37 -5.89 3.25 22.40
N ALA A 38 -6.70 3.98 23.17
CA ALA A 38 -6.49 4.20 24.60
C ALA A 38 -6.53 2.91 25.46
N SER A 39 -7.01 1.80 24.91
CA SER A 39 -7.03 0.48 25.56
C SER A 39 -5.86 -0.41 25.14
N GLY A 40 -4.92 0.08 24.33
CA GLY A 40 -3.80 -0.73 23.81
C GLY A 40 -4.21 -1.74 22.75
N LEU A 41 -5.42 -1.66 22.20
CA LEU A 41 -5.87 -2.53 21.12
C LEU A 41 -5.47 -1.96 19.78
N VAL A 42 -4.99 -2.82 18.86
CA VAL A 42 -4.74 -2.44 17.48
C VAL A 42 -6.05 -2.03 16.82
N VAL A 43 -6.13 -0.77 16.43
CA VAL A 43 -7.16 -0.21 15.57
C VAL A 43 -6.48 0.16 14.26
N ALA A 44 -6.20 -0.86 13.47
CA ALA A 44 -5.67 -0.66 12.13
C ALA A 44 -6.82 -0.27 11.20
N TYR A 45 -6.82 0.99 10.75
CA TYR A 45 -7.49 1.34 9.51
C TYR A 45 -6.53 1.01 8.35
N PRO A 46 -7.02 0.47 7.23
CA PRO A 46 -6.21 0.35 6.03
C PRO A 46 -5.58 1.70 5.73
N MET A 47 -4.26 1.74 5.49
CA MET A 47 -3.67 2.95 4.95
C MET A 47 -4.33 3.23 3.59
N ASN A 48 -4.75 4.47 3.36
CA ASN A 48 -5.14 4.95 2.03
C ASN A 48 -3.89 4.99 1.15
N LEU A 49 -3.39 3.82 0.76
CA LEU A 49 -2.30 3.69 -0.18
C LEU A 49 -2.84 4.13 -1.54
N SER A 50 -2.25 5.18 -2.10
CA SER A 50 -2.51 5.55 -3.49
C SER A 50 -2.09 4.37 -4.37
N VAL A 51 -3.07 3.70 -4.99
CA VAL A 51 -2.79 2.73 -6.03
C VAL A 51 -2.29 3.52 -7.24
N PRO A 52 -1.08 3.26 -7.76
CA PRO A 52 -0.64 3.92 -8.98
C PRO A 52 -1.62 3.58 -10.11
N GLU A 53 -2.13 4.60 -10.81
CA GLU A 53 -3.12 4.42 -11.88
C GLU A 53 -2.59 4.98 -13.20
N LEU A 54 -2.87 4.26 -14.29
CA LEU A 54 -2.63 4.70 -15.65
C LEU A 54 -3.93 5.17 -16.29
N ALA A 55 -3.92 6.34 -16.92
CA ALA A 55 -5.03 6.77 -17.77
C ALA A 55 -4.98 5.98 -19.10
N VAL A 56 -6.05 5.26 -19.42
CA VAL A 56 -6.18 4.51 -20.68
C VAL A 56 -7.39 5.02 -21.47
N VAL A 57 -7.28 5.03 -22.79
CA VAL A 57 -8.41 5.27 -23.69
C VAL A 57 -8.96 3.91 -24.11
N LEU A 58 -10.23 3.66 -23.83
CA LEU A 58 -10.93 2.45 -24.21
C LEU A 58 -11.29 2.48 -25.71
N ALA A 59 -11.64 1.32 -26.27
CA ALA A 59 -11.95 1.19 -27.69
C ALA A 59 -13.17 2.05 -28.13
N ASP A 60 -14.03 2.41 -27.19
CA ASP A 60 -15.18 3.31 -27.39
C ASP A 60 -14.81 4.80 -27.26
N GLY A 61 -13.53 5.12 -27.06
CA GLY A 61 -13.01 6.48 -26.90
C GLY A 61 -13.12 7.04 -25.47
N GLN A 62 -13.63 6.28 -24.50
CA GLN A 62 -13.72 6.75 -23.12
C GLN A 62 -12.37 6.72 -22.41
N LEU A 63 -12.15 7.68 -21.51
CA LEU A 63 -11.01 7.66 -20.59
C LEU A 63 -11.35 6.83 -19.35
N ALA A 64 -10.53 5.83 -19.06
CA ALA A 64 -10.58 5.05 -17.84
C ALA A 64 -9.28 5.20 -17.03
N ARG A 65 -9.36 4.95 -15.73
CA ARG A 65 -8.20 4.84 -14.84
C ARG A 65 -8.01 3.36 -14.53
N MET A 66 -6.86 2.83 -14.91
CA MET A 66 -6.51 1.43 -14.68
C MET A 66 -5.51 1.35 -13.52
N PRO A 67 -5.83 0.59 -12.45
CA PRO A 67 -4.87 0.36 -11.38
C PRO A 67 -3.68 -0.45 -11.89
N LEU A 68 -2.48 0.00 -11.55
CA LEU A 68 -1.23 -0.73 -11.74
C LEU A 68 -0.97 -1.61 -10.51
N ASP A 69 -0.13 -2.62 -10.69
CA ASP A 69 0.25 -3.49 -9.57
C ASP A 69 1.19 -2.79 -8.56
N ALA A 70 1.58 -3.50 -7.50
CA ALA A 70 2.46 -2.96 -6.46
C ALA A 70 3.86 -2.54 -6.97
N ARG A 71 4.24 -2.95 -8.19
CA ARG A 71 5.49 -2.57 -8.86
C ARG A 71 5.27 -1.44 -9.88
N GLY A 72 4.04 -0.97 -10.06
CA GLY A 72 3.68 0.03 -11.07
C GLY A 72 3.58 -0.56 -12.48
N GLU A 73 3.34 -1.86 -12.62
CA GLU A 73 3.22 -2.54 -13.91
C GLU A 73 1.75 -2.76 -14.28
N ILE A 74 1.49 -2.90 -15.58
CA ILE A 74 0.15 -3.15 -16.13
C ILE A 74 -0.17 -4.64 -16.00
N PRO A 75 -1.20 -5.04 -15.24
CA PRO A 75 -1.66 -6.41 -15.21
C PRO A 75 -2.41 -6.74 -16.52
N ILE A 76 -2.00 -7.81 -17.19
CA ILE A 76 -2.66 -8.36 -18.38
C ILE A 76 -3.11 -9.79 -18.10
N GLN A 77 -4.30 -10.15 -18.58
CA GLN A 77 -4.73 -11.54 -18.63
C GLN A 77 -4.33 -12.13 -19.98
N LEU A 78 -3.58 -13.22 -19.95
CA LEU A 78 -3.17 -13.97 -21.14
C LEU A 78 -4.33 -14.83 -21.66
N ALA A 79 -4.21 -15.31 -22.90
CA ALA A 79 -5.24 -16.13 -23.54
C ALA A 79 -5.53 -17.45 -22.81
N ASP A 80 -4.59 -17.94 -22.01
CA ASP A 80 -4.75 -19.12 -21.16
C ASP A 80 -5.44 -18.82 -19.81
N GLY A 81 -5.82 -17.56 -19.58
CA GLY A 81 -6.48 -17.08 -18.37
C GLY A 81 -5.53 -16.70 -17.23
N SER A 82 -4.22 -16.92 -17.38
CA SER A 82 -3.21 -16.52 -16.39
C SER A 82 -2.96 -15.00 -16.40
N LEU A 83 -2.46 -14.47 -15.29
CA LEU A 83 -2.08 -13.06 -15.18
C LEU A 83 -0.58 -12.89 -15.41
N SER A 84 -0.20 -11.84 -16.13
CA SER A 84 1.17 -11.38 -16.30
C SER A 84 1.24 -9.87 -16.10
N SER A 85 2.42 -9.34 -15.80
CA SER A 85 2.65 -7.89 -15.68
C SER A 85 3.56 -7.40 -16.80
N VAL A 86 3.30 -6.19 -17.31
CA VAL A 86 4.13 -5.51 -18.32
C VAL A 86 4.52 -4.13 -17.81
N PRO A 87 5.79 -3.70 -17.95
CA PRO A 87 6.21 -2.36 -17.54
C PRO A 87 5.41 -1.26 -18.24
N ALA A 88 4.90 -0.30 -17.46
CA ALA A 88 4.33 0.92 -18.01
C ALA A 88 5.47 1.82 -18.55
N ILE A 89 5.68 1.85 -19.87
CA ILE A 89 6.68 2.73 -20.49
C ILE A 89 6.12 4.15 -20.49
N GLY A 90 6.46 4.93 -19.46
CA GLY A 90 6.00 6.32 -19.32
C GLY A 90 6.34 7.01 -17.99
N GLY A 91 7.45 6.65 -17.33
CA GLY A 91 7.95 7.40 -16.18
C GLY A 91 8.60 8.74 -16.61
N PRO A 92 8.49 9.83 -15.82
CA PRO A 92 8.97 11.17 -16.20
C PRO A 92 10.49 11.36 -16.14
N TYR A 93 11.29 10.29 -16.07
CA TYR A 93 12.74 10.37 -16.06
C TYR A 93 13.34 9.30 -16.98
N GLY A 94 13.43 9.66 -18.26
CA GLY A 94 14.40 9.14 -19.21
C GLY A 94 15.26 10.31 -19.69
#